data_AF-A0A0C2C1K0-F1
#
_entry.id   AF-A0A0C2C1K0-F1
#
_cell.length_a   1.000
_cell.length_b   1.000
_cell.length_c   1.000
_cell.angle_alpha   90.00
_cell.angle_beta   90.00
_cell.angle_gamma   90.00
#
_symmetry.space_group_name_H-M   'P 1'
#
loop_
_entity.id
_entity.type
_entity.pdbx_description
1 polymer ?
#
loop_
_entity_poly.entity_id
_entity_poly.type
_entity_poly.pdbx_seq_one_letter_code
_entity_poly.pdbx_strand_id
1 'polypeptide(L)' 'LSPLHQAIINHDVEMVSKLLRRGADVNQRCYGAFFCADDQKSSRTDSLEHEYVDLTQNTNYTG' A
#
# COMPACT_ATOMS: atom_id res chain seq x y z
N LEU A 1 0.82 -5.55 -1.11
CA LEU A 1 -0.11 -5.91 -2.21
C LEU A 1 -0.82 -7.22 -1.85
N SER A 2 -2.14 -7.26 -1.88
CA SER A 2 -2.93 -8.48 -1.60
C SER A 2 -3.78 -8.87 -2.82
N PRO A 3 -4.36 -10.09 -2.87
CA PRO A 3 -5.27 -10.49 -3.94
C PRO A 3 -6.46 -9.52 -4.12
N LEU A 4 -6.96 -8.95 -3.01
CA LEU A 4 -8.04 -7.96 -3.06
C LEU A 4 -7.57 -6.67 -3.74
N HIS A 5 -6.37 -6.19 -3.44
CA HIS A 5 -5.78 -5.03 -4.14
C HIS A 5 -5.68 -5.29 -5.65
N GLN A 6 -5.18 -6.46 -6.05
CA GLN A 6 -4.99 -6.78 -7.47
C GLN A 6 -6.33 -6.86 -8.22
N ALA A 7 -7.36 -7.44 -7.61
CA ALA A 7 -8.70 -7.51 -8.21
C ALA A 7 -9.30 -6.10 -8.43
N ILE A 8 -9.12 -5.19 -7.47
CA ILE A 8 -9.55 -3.79 -7.57
C ILE A 8 -8.80 -3.08 -8.70
N ILE A 9 -7.47 -3.20 -8.75
CA ILE A 9 -6.62 -2.59 -9.80
C ILE A 9 -7.04 -3.06 -11.20
N ASN A 10 -7.42 -4.33 -11.33
CA ASN A 10 -7.82 -4.91 -12.61
C ASN A 10 -9.29 -4.62 -12.96
N HIS A 11 -10.03 -3.87 -12.14
CA HIS A 11 -11.48 -3.65 -12.28
C HIS A 11 -12.32 -4.95 -12.36
N ASP A 12 -11.84 -6.04 -11.76
CA ASP A 12 -12.51 -7.34 -11.74
C ASP A 12 -13.53 -7.41 -10.60
N VAL A 13 -14.74 -6.93 -10.86
CA VAL A 13 -15.82 -6.82 -9.85
C VAL A 13 -16.26 -8.20 -9.32
N GLU A 14 -16.25 -9.24 -10.17
CA GLU A 14 -16.62 -10.59 -9.76
C GLU A 14 -15.61 -11.14 -8.75
N MET A 15 -14.31 -10.96 -9.01
CA MET A 15 -13.26 -11.39 -8.10
C MET A 15 -13.28 -10.59 -6.79
N VAL A 16 -13.53 -9.27 -6.83
CA VAL A 16 -13.71 -8.46 -5.62
C VAL A 16 -14.85 -9.03 -4.77
N SER A 17 -16.02 -9.29 -5.35
CA SER A 17 -17.17 -9.87 -4.63
C SER A 17 -16.83 -11.23 -4.01
N LYS A 18 -16.14 -12.10 -4.76
CA LYS A 18 -15.71 -13.42 -4.29
C LYS A 18 -14.73 -13.35 -3.12
N LEU A 19 -13.77 -12.44 -3.17
CA LEU A 19 -12.76 -12.25 -2.11
C LEU A 19 -13.40 -11.68 -0.85
N LEU A 20 -14.29 -10.69 -0.98
CA LEU A 20 -15.03 -10.11 0.15
C LEU A 20 -15.91 -11.16 0.86
N ARG A 21 -16.64 -11.98 0.10
CA ARG A 21 -17.46 -13.08 0.65
C ARG A 21 -16.64 -14.14 1.39
N ARG A 22 -15.35 -14.23 1.11
CA ARG A 22 -14.41 -15.15 1.77
C ARG A 22 -13.65 -14.52 2.95
N GLY A 23 -14.01 -13.29 3.33
CA GLY A 23 -13.39 -12.62 4.48
C GLY A 23 -12.02 -12.02 4.17
N ALA A 24 -11.78 -11.59 2.94
CA ALA A 24 -10.58 -10.79 2.64
C ALA A 24 -10.54 -9.53 3.54
N ASP A 25 -9.40 -9.26 4.14
CA ASP A 25 -9.21 -8.10 5.01
C ASP A 25 -9.21 -6.80 4.18
N VAL A 26 -10.24 -5.99 4.39
CA VAL A 26 -10.43 -4.69 3.74
C VAL A 26 -9.50 -3.61 4.28
N ASN A 27 -8.92 -3.81 5.47
CA ASN A 27 -7.97 -2.89 6.09
C ASN A 27 -6.51 -3.26 5.80
N GLN A 28 -6.28 -4.33 5.04
CA GLN A 28 -4.94 -4.78 4.73
C GLN A 28 -4.17 -3.68 3.98
N ARG A 29 -3.05 -3.25 4.53
CA ARG A 29 -2.23 -2.19 3.92
C ARG A 29 -1.48 -2.68 2.68
N CYS A 30 -1.34 -1.79 1.71
CA CYS A 30 -0.41 -1.98 0.60
C CYS A 30 0.91 -1.27 0.90
N TYR A 31 1.90 -2.02 1.36
CA TYR A 31 3.22 -1.51 1.73
C TYR A 31 4.30 -1.90 0.71
N GLY A 32 5.44 -1.20 0.79
CA GLY A 32 6.60 -1.35 -0.09
C GLY A 32 6.93 -0.04 -0.82
N ALA A 33 8.20 0.16 -1.19
CA ALA A 33 8.66 1.40 -1.82
C ALA A 33 7.89 1.76 -3.09
N PHE A 34 7.36 0.77 -3.81
CA PHE A 34 6.51 0.99 -5.00
C PHE A 34 5.26 1.84 -4.69
N PHE A 35 4.72 1.75 -3.48
CA PHE A 35 3.51 2.45 -3.04
C PHE A 35 3.81 3.77 -2.29
N CYS A 36 5.08 4.17 -2.19
CA CYS A 36 5.47 5.49 -1.67
C CYS A 36 5.42 6.56 -2.77
N ALA A 37 5.28 7.83 -2.37
CA ALA A 37 5.48 8.96 -3.26
C ALA A 37 6.90 8.95 -3.84
N ASP A 38 7.04 9.28 -5.13
CA ASP A 38 8.30 9.13 -5.87
C ASP A 38 9.49 9.85 -5.22
N ASP A 39 9.25 11.05 -4.68
CA ASP A 39 10.24 11.90 -4.01
C ASP A 39 10.66 11.37 -2.62
N GLN A 40 9.89 10.45 -2.04
CA GLN A 40 10.17 9.86 -0.73
C GLN A 40 10.73 8.43 -0.81
N LYS A 41 10.67 7.76 -1.99
CA LYS A 41 11.08 6.35 -2.16
C LYS A 41 12.51 6.06 -1.70
N SER A 42 13.46 6.95 -2.00
CA SER A 42 14.88 6.80 -1.67
C SER A 42 15.18 6.98 -0.17
N SER A 43 14.33 7.71 0.54
CA SER A 43 14.47 7.96 1.98
C SER A 43 13.85 6.88 2.86
N ARG A 44 13.16 5.91 2.25
CA ARG A 44 12.42 4.88 2.98
C ARG A 44 13.39 3.95 3.72
N THR A 45 13.26 3.88 5.04
CA THR A 45 13.99 2.91 5.87
C THR A 45 13.06 2.17 6.80
N ASP A 46 13.37 0.89 7.07
CA ASP A 46 12.72 0.12 8.12
C ASP A 46 13.51 0.30 9.42
N SER A 47 12.81 0.31 10.56
CA SER A 47 13.40 0.47 11.89
C SER A 47 13.25 -0.81 12.70
N LEU A 48 14.23 -1.11 13.55
CA LEU A 48 14.12 -2.18 14.55
C LEU A 48 13.37 -1.73 15.82
N GLU A 49 13.17 -0.42 15.99
CA GLU A 49 12.62 0.20 17.21
C GLU A 49 11.09 0.36 17.14
N HIS A 50 10.53 0.45 15.93
CA HIS A 50 9.11 0.64 15.71
C HIS A 50 8.60 -0.01 14.42
N GLU A 51 7.30 -0.26 14.36
CA GLU A 51 6.64 -0.97 13.25
C GLU A 51 6.30 -0.08 12.04
N TYR A 52 6.25 1.24 12.21
CA TYR A 52 6.00 2.15 11.09
C TYR A 52 7.28 2.40 10.28
N VAL A 53 7.10 2.81 9.04
CA VAL A 53 8.19 3.07 8.09
C VAL A 53 8.68 4.50 8.28
N ASP A 54 10.01 4.69 8.29
CA ASP A 54 10.62 6.01 8.30
C ASP A 54 10.71 6.60 6.89
N LEU A 55 10.33 7.86 6.77
CA LEU A 55 10.34 8.64 5.53
C LEU A 55 10.84 10.06 5.83
N THR A 56 11.47 10.70 4.85
CA THR A 56 11.72 12.14 4.93
C THR A 56 10.39 12.91 5.04
N GLN A 57 10.33 13.88 5.95
CA GLN A 57 9.19 14.79 6.07
C GLN A 57 9.17 15.85 4.96
N ASN A 58 10.31 16.09 4.30
CA ASN A 58 10.41 17.04 3.21
C ASN A 58 9.96 16.39 1.90
N THR A 59 8.86 16.88 1.33
CA THR A 59 8.35 16.49 0.01
C THR A 59 8.51 17.63 -0.99
N ASN A 60 8.66 17.31 -2.27
CA ASN A 60 8.61 18.27 -3.37
C ASN A 60 7.19 18.48 -3.93
N TYR A 61 6.17 17.91 -3.29
CA TYR A 61 4.77 18.07 -3.69
C TYR A 61 4.31 19.53 -3.54
N THR A 62 3.81 20.13 -4.62
CA THR A 62 3.45 21.56 -4.68
C THR A 62 1.98 21.85 -4.41
N GLY A 63 1.14 20.83 -4.21
CA GLY A 63 -0.33 20.94 -4.27
C GLY A 63 -0.87 20.75 -5.68
#